data_AF-A0A016S9I4-F1
#
_entry.id   AF-A0A016S9I4-F1
#
_cell.length_a   1.000
_cell.length_b   1.000
_cell.length_c   1.000
_cell.angle_alpha   90.00
_cell.angle_beta   90.00
_cell.angle_gamma   90.00
#
_symmetry.space_group_name_H-M   'P 1'
#
loop_
_entity.id
_entity.type
_entity.pdbx_description
1 polymer ?
#
loop_
_entity_poly.entity_id
_entity_poly.type
_entity_poly.pdbx_seq_one_letter_code
_entity_poly.pdbx_strand_id
1 'polypeptide(L)'
;MMIGSNRCAYLYPDYPLEREKPGAPGDPHGNRYVWFYDPYLFYRRFILILFELAKSGDTLSGKSLLLHALDRVMQGKKQKAPRWRHCTTKTMGRMQYAAGAMYVMKAFDQASKNVTQEMIGDLLEAFRQMVLTNDWMDAKTKASALDKAGQMLQHIAYPDFILDDQKLDDYYSGFNVLDSDSYSQMVGKLSRWNLVHEFKRLIEPVDRNEFDFNAAVVNAYYQPTSNSIKFPAAILQSPFFHHTFPRCVES
;
A
#
# COMPACT_ATOMS: atom_id res chain seq x y z
N MET A 1 -51.04 24.41 18.34
CA MET A 1 -50.56 25.75 17.92
C MET A 1 -49.43 26.12 18.87
N MET A 2 -48.20 26.25 18.33
CA MET A 2 -46.91 26.76 18.88
C MET A 2 -46.51 26.43 20.34
N ILE A 3 -45.55 25.53 20.57
CA ILE A 3 -44.06 25.68 20.63
C ILE A 3 -43.57 26.38 21.90
N GLY A 4 -42.68 25.69 22.64
CA GLY A 4 -41.75 26.30 23.58
C GLY A 4 -41.39 25.40 24.76
N SER A 5 -40.41 24.50 24.60
CA SER A 5 -39.86 23.74 25.73
C SER A 5 -38.33 23.64 25.66
N ASN A 6 -37.73 24.21 26.72
CA ASN A 6 -36.51 23.83 27.42
C ASN A 6 -35.14 23.88 26.72
N ARG A 7 -34.40 24.93 27.12
CA ARG A 7 -33.12 24.88 27.85
C ARG A 7 -32.10 23.83 27.42
N CYS A 8 -30.97 24.32 26.89
CA CYS A 8 -29.64 24.03 27.44
C CYS A 8 -28.67 25.14 26.98
N ALA A 9 -28.40 26.08 27.88
CA ALA A 9 -27.28 27.00 27.76
C ALA A 9 -25.99 26.22 28.06
N TYR A 10 -25.09 26.13 27.10
CA TYR A 10 -23.67 25.89 27.37
C TYR A 10 -22.93 27.17 27.08
N LEU A 11 -22.62 27.89 28.16
CA LEU A 11 -21.62 28.95 28.22
C LEU A 11 -20.28 28.36 27.78
N TYR A 12 -19.77 28.75 26.61
CA TYR A 12 -18.35 28.63 26.32
C TYR A 12 -17.65 29.88 26.86
N PRO A 13 -16.59 29.75 27.67
CA PRO A 13 -15.78 30.90 28.05
C PRO A 13 -15.04 31.43 26.81
N ASP A 14 -15.13 32.74 26.58
CA ASP A 14 -14.33 33.45 25.60
C ASP A 14 -12.83 33.27 25.94
N TYR A 15 -12.14 32.42 25.19
CA TYR A 15 -10.69 32.31 25.22
C TYR A 15 -10.09 33.12 24.05
N PRO A 16 -9.07 33.97 24.32
CA PRO A 16 -8.57 34.91 23.33
C PRO A 16 -7.92 34.20 22.16
N LEU A 17 -8.33 34.62 20.95
CA LEU A 17 -7.64 34.36 19.71
C LEU A 17 -6.20 34.89 19.78
N GLU A 18 -5.28 34.10 19.22
CA GLU A 18 -3.94 34.51 18.79
C GLU A 18 -2.91 34.83 19.90
N ARG A 19 -1.94 33.92 20.05
CA ARG A 19 -0.55 34.31 20.31
C ARG A 19 0.37 33.58 19.36
N GLU A 20 0.87 34.29 18.36
CA GLU A 20 2.11 33.90 17.68
C GLU A 20 3.23 33.85 18.74
N LYS A 21 3.89 32.70 18.89
CA LYS A 21 5.15 32.65 19.63
C LYS A 21 6.30 32.94 18.67
N PRO A 22 7.25 33.82 19.02
CA PRO A 22 8.45 34.02 18.20
C PRO A 22 9.26 32.73 18.14
N GLY A 23 9.79 32.41 16.96
CA GLY A 23 10.62 31.24 16.70
C GLY A 23 11.91 31.25 17.53
N ALA A 24 12.44 30.05 17.81
CA ALA A 24 13.68 29.88 18.55
C ALA A 24 14.85 30.63 17.86
N PRO A 25 15.79 31.22 18.61
CA PRO A 25 16.90 31.97 18.01
C PRO A 25 17.87 30.99 17.33
N GLY A 26 18.00 31.07 16.01
CA GLY A 26 19.03 30.33 15.25
C GLY A 26 18.68 29.83 13.85
N ASP A 27 17.46 30.05 13.32
CA ASP A 27 17.12 29.65 11.94
C ASP A 27 17.44 30.78 10.92
N PRO A 28 18.42 30.62 10.02
CA PRO A 28 18.75 31.63 9.01
C PRO A 28 17.71 31.73 7.87
N HIS A 29 16.70 30.84 7.85
CA HIS A 29 15.74 30.75 6.76
C HIS A 29 14.28 31.08 7.13
N GLY A 30 14.00 31.50 8.37
CA GLY A 30 12.68 32.02 8.74
C GLY A 30 11.52 31.06 8.43
N ASN A 31 11.75 29.74 8.45
CA ASN A 31 10.71 28.78 8.18
C ASN A 31 9.85 28.62 9.43
N ARG A 32 8.67 29.27 9.41
CA ARG A 32 7.60 29.02 10.39
C ARG A 32 7.08 27.60 10.23
N TYR A 33 7.58 26.67 11.04
CA TYR A 33 6.96 25.35 11.20
C TYR A 33 5.65 25.52 11.97
N VAL A 34 4.52 25.52 11.26
CA VAL A 34 3.21 25.45 11.90
C VAL A 34 2.85 23.99 12.11
N TRP A 35 2.90 23.54 13.36
CA TRP A 35 2.37 22.25 13.79
C TRP A 35 0.83 22.29 13.70
N PHE A 36 0.28 22.06 12.50
CA PHE A 36 -1.16 21.93 12.29
C PHE A 36 -1.60 20.49 12.57
N TYR A 37 -1.86 20.18 13.83
CA TYR A 37 -2.82 19.12 14.18
C TYR A 37 -3.87 19.74 15.11
N ASP A 38 -4.71 20.60 14.54
CA ASP A 38 -5.94 21.05 15.17
C ASP A 38 -7.09 20.14 14.68
N PRO A 39 -7.60 19.23 15.54
CA PRO A 39 -8.69 18.32 15.19
C PRO A 39 -9.97 19.04 14.75
N TYR A 40 -10.22 20.27 15.23
CA TYR A 40 -11.40 21.05 14.90
C TYR A 40 -11.29 21.71 13.53
N LEU A 41 -10.09 22.16 13.17
CA LEU A 41 -9.78 22.69 11.83
C LEU A 41 -9.85 21.59 10.78
N PHE A 42 -9.42 20.38 11.13
CA PHE A 42 -9.62 19.17 10.33
C PHE A 42 -11.11 18.86 10.12
N TYR A 43 -11.89 18.78 11.20
CA TYR A 43 -13.32 18.45 11.13
C TYR A 43 -14.10 19.50 10.33
N ARG A 44 -13.82 20.78 10.54
CA ARG A 44 -14.47 21.89 9.83
C ARG A 44 -14.14 21.88 8.34
N ARG A 45 -12.89 21.62 7.96
CA ARG A 45 -12.49 21.52 6.54
C ARG A 45 -13.04 20.26 5.88
N PHE A 46 -13.08 19.14 6.60
CA PHE A 46 -13.66 17.90 6.13
C PHE A 46 -15.17 18.03 5.87
N ILE A 47 -15.90 18.67 6.79
CA ILE A 47 -17.33 18.98 6.62
C ILE A 47 -17.55 19.90 5.41
N LEU A 48 -16.74 20.95 5.22
CA LEU A 48 -16.84 21.82 4.04
C LEU A 48 -16.59 21.06 2.73
N ILE A 49 -15.64 20.13 2.71
CA ILE A 49 -15.37 19.27 1.54
C ILE A 49 -16.56 18.33 1.29
N LEU A 50 -17.16 17.74 2.33
CA LEU A 50 -18.37 16.91 2.20
C LEU A 50 -19.57 17.71 1.66
N PHE A 51 -19.74 18.97 2.10
CA PHE A 51 -20.78 19.86 1.57
C PHE A 51 -20.55 20.21 0.10
N GLU A 52 -19.30 20.44 -0.31
CA GLU A 52 -18.97 20.67 -1.72
C GLU A 52 -19.11 19.39 -2.58
N LEU A 53 -18.82 18.21 -2.03
CA LEU A 53 -19.09 16.91 -2.67
C LEU A 53 -20.59 16.69 -2.93
N ALA A 54 -21.44 17.11 -1.99
CA ALA A 54 -22.90 17.04 -2.13
C ALA A 54 -23.44 18.05 -3.16
N LYS A 55 -22.76 19.20 -3.34
CA LYS A 55 -23.13 20.24 -4.32
C LYS A 55 -22.60 19.97 -5.71
N SER A 56 -21.47 19.28 -5.85
CA SER A 56 -20.92 18.90 -7.15
C SER A 56 -21.74 17.76 -7.76
N GLY A 57 -22.93 18.07 -8.28
CA GLY A 57 -23.71 17.15 -9.10
C GLY A 57 -22.82 16.48 -10.14
N ASP A 58 -22.82 15.14 -10.10
CA ASP A 58 -22.18 14.09 -10.92
C ASP A 58 -21.24 14.43 -12.10
N THR A 59 -20.41 15.47 -12.00
CA THR A 59 -19.34 15.71 -12.97
C THR A 59 -18.05 15.06 -12.45
N LEU A 60 -17.51 14.12 -13.23
CA LEU A 60 -16.21 13.47 -12.99
C LEU A 60 -15.09 14.49 -12.71
N SER A 61 -15.16 15.67 -13.34
CA SER A 61 -14.24 16.78 -13.10
C SER A 61 -14.32 17.32 -11.67
N GLY A 62 -15.52 17.55 -11.14
CA GLY A 62 -15.76 18.04 -9.78
C GLY A 62 -15.24 17.08 -8.70
N LYS A 63 -15.53 15.78 -8.84
CA LYS A 63 -14.99 14.73 -7.93
C LYS A 63 -13.45 14.72 -7.93
N SER A 64 -12.81 14.89 -9.09
CA SER A 64 -11.34 14.91 -9.20
C SER A 64 -10.67 16.17 -8.61
N LEU A 65 -11.39 17.29 -8.57
CA LEU A 65 -10.94 18.54 -7.96
C LEU A 65 -11.05 18.46 -6.44
N LEU A 66 -12.15 17.88 -5.94
CA LEU A 66 -12.41 17.71 -4.51
C LEU A 66 -11.46 16.69 -3.87
N LEU A 67 -11.24 15.55 -4.51
CA LEU A 67 -10.23 14.57 -4.05
C LEU A 67 -8.84 15.20 -3.97
N HIS A 68 -8.50 16.08 -4.92
CA HIS A 68 -7.22 16.78 -4.86
C HIS A 68 -7.16 17.80 -3.73
N ALA A 69 -8.23 18.57 -3.52
CA ALA A 69 -8.32 19.50 -2.39
C ALA A 69 -8.16 18.77 -1.05
N LEU A 70 -8.79 17.61 -0.91
CA LEU A 70 -8.62 16.73 0.25
C LEU A 70 -7.17 16.26 0.39
N ASP A 71 -6.55 15.75 -0.68
CA ASP A 71 -5.14 15.33 -0.66
C ASP A 71 -4.19 16.46 -0.27
N ARG A 72 -4.47 17.72 -0.63
CA ARG A 72 -3.64 18.86 -0.18
C ARG A 72 -3.72 19.04 1.32
N VAL A 73 -4.92 18.90 1.89
CA VAL A 73 -5.15 19.06 3.34
C VAL A 73 -4.57 17.87 4.11
N MET A 74 -4.80 16.65 3.64
CA MET A 74 -4.39 15.42 4.32
C MET A 74 -2.89 15.15 4.22
N GLN A 75 -2.29 15.41 3.05
CA GLN A 75 -0.91 14.99 2.74
C GLN A 75 0.02 16.19 2.47
N GLY A 76 -0.46 17.43 2.58
CA GLY A 76 0.32 18.64 2.29
C GLY A 76 0.71 18.81 0.81
N LYS A 77 0.11 18.02 -0.09
CA LYS A 77 0.50 18.00 -1.52
C LYS A 77 0.08 19.28 -2.23
N LYS A 78 1.05 20.10 -2.64
CA LYS A 78 0.79 21.36 -3.37
C LYS A 78 0.29 21.12 -4.80
N GLN A 79 0.75 20.06 -5.47
CA GLN A 79 0.44 19.75 -6.86
C GLN A 79 0.02 18.29 -7.04
N LYS A 80 -0.76 18.01 -8.10
CA LYS A 80 -1.10 16.63 -8.49
C LYS A 80 0.15 15.92 -8.98
N ALA A 81 0.24 14.61 -8.74
CA ALA A 81 1.26 13.80 -9.38
C ALA A 81 1.13 13.87 -10.91
N PRO A 82 2.23 13.78 -11.67
CA PRO A 82 2.20 13.71 -13.12
C PRO A 82 1.25 12.62 -13.63
N ARG A 83 0.57 12.87 -14.74
CA ARG A 83 -0.46 11.96 -15.29
C ARG A 83 0.07 10.55 -15.49
N TRP A 84 1.26 10.41 -16.07
CA TRP A 84 1.88 9.10 -16.31
C TRP A 84 2.02 8.30 -15.02
N ARG A 85 2.46 8.93 -13.92
CA ARG A 85 2.63 8.26 -12.62
C ARG A 85 1.30 7.78 -12.08
N HIS A 86 0.26 8.60 -12.21
CA HIS A 86 -1.10 8.19 -11.84
C HIS A 86 -1.58 6.97 -12.65
N CYS A 87 -1.43 7.01 -13.97
CA CYS A 87 -1.81 5.91 -14.85
C CYS A 87 -1.03 4.63 -14.51
N THR A 88 0.30 4.72 -14.37
CA THR A 88 1.16 3.59 -13.99
C THR A 88 0.74 2.98 -12.65
N THR A 89 0.52 3.79 -11.61
CA THR A 89 0.07 3.28 -10.30
C THR A 89 -1.31 2.60 -10.40
N LYS A 90 -2.23 3.13 -11.21
CA LYS A 90 -3.55 2.51 -11.42
C LYS A 90 -3.46 1.19 -12.16
N THR A 91 -2.62 1.09 -13.19
CA THR A 91 -2.38 -0.16 -13.92
C THR A 91 -1.72 -1.19 -13.03
N MET A 92 -0.66 -0.82 -12.30
CA MET A 92 0.04 -1.70 -11.36
C MET A 92 -0.90 -2.27 -10.29
N GLY A 93 -1.84 -1.47 -9.78
CA GLY A 93 -2.78 -1.93 -8.75
C GLY A 93 -3.95 -2.76 -9.28
N ARG A 94 -4.17 -2.85 -10.60
CA ARG A 94 -5.30 -3.58 -11.19
C ARG A 94 -4.89 -4.75 -12.07
N MET A 95 -3.69 -4.69 -12.63
CA MET A 95 -3.08 -5.73 -13.45
C MET A 95 -1.71 -6.07 -12.87
N GLN A 96 -1.71 -6.57 -11.64
CA GLN A 96 -0.49 -6.73 -10.86
C GLN A 96 0.52 -7.67 -11.51
N TYR A 97 0.06 -8.78 -12.09
CA TYR A 97 0.91 -9.78 -12.71
C TYR A 97 1.47 -9.28 -14.04
N ALA A 98 0.64 -8.68 -14.90
CA ALA A 98 1.12 -8.10 -16.16
C ALA A 98 2.13 -6.96 -15.95
N ALA A 99 1.83 -6.02 -15.03
CA ALA A 99 2.76 -4.95 -14.71
C ALA A 99 4.04 -5.47 -14.02
N GLY A 100 3.90 -6.50 -13.18
CA GLY A 100 5.02 -7.20 -12.54
C GLY A 100 5.93 -7.89 -13.55
N ALA A 101 5.37 -8.59 -14.54
CA ALA A 101 6.11 -9.26 -15.61
C ALA A 101 6.97 -8.27 -16.39
N MET A 102 6.40 -7.14 -16.81
CA MET A 102 7.14 -6.08 -17.51
C MET A 102 8.29 -5.52 -16.68
N TYR A 103 8.10 -5.37 -15.36
CA TYR A 103 9.15 -4.91 -14.46
C TYR A 103 10.28 -5.96 -14.34
N VAL A 104 9.91 -7.22 -14.09
CA VAL A 104 10.87 -8.30 -13.91
C VAL A 104 11.72 -8.49 -15.17
N MET A 105 11.09 -8.57 -16.34
CA MET A 105 11.79 -8.73 -17.62
C MET A 105 12.78 -7.62 -17.92
N LYS A 106 12.54 -6.39 -17.43
CA LYS A 106 13.33 -5.22 -17.78
C LYS A 106 14.37 -4.83 -16.73
N ALA A 107 14.07 -5.05 -15.45
CA ALA A 107 14.80 -4.40 -14.35
C ALA A 107 15.25 -5.36 -13.24
N PHE A 108 14.77 -6.61 -13.21
CA PHE A 108 15.12 -7.54 -12.14
C PHE A 108 16.17 -8.54 -12.61
N ASP A 109 17.24 -8.69 -11.82
CA ASP A 109 18.26 -9.72 -12.05
C ASP A 109 17.90 -11.01 -11.32
N GLN A 110 17.84 -12.11 -12.05
CA GLN A 110 17.49 -13.42 -11.51
C GLN A 110 18.47 -13.90 -10.43
N ALA A 111 19.75 -13.52 -10.51
CA ALA A 111 20.73 -13.88 -9.47
C ALA A 111 20.32 -13.31 -8.10
N SER A 112 19.64 -12.17 -8.07
CA SER A 112 19.13 -11.56 -6.84
C SER A 112 18.06 -12.41 -6.15
N LYS A 113 17.26 -13.18 -6.90
CA LYS A 113 16.26 -14.11 -6.34
C LYS A 113 16.93 -15.21 -5.51
N ASN A 114 17.99 -15.81 -6.06
CA ASN A 114 18.70 -16.93 -5.43
C ASN A 114 19.45 -16.49 -4.16
N VAL A 115 20.18 -15.37 -4.23
CA VAL A 115 20.89 -14.83 -3.05
C VAL A 115 19.91 -14.44 -1.94
N THR A 116 18.74 -13.91 -2.30
CA THR A 116 17.68 -13.58 -1.33
C THR A 116 17.11 -14.84 -0.66
N GLN A 117 16.95 -15.94 -1.40
CA GLN A 117 16.51 -17.23 -0.84
C GLN A 117 17.48 -17.75 0.22
N GLU A 118 18.79 -17.70 -0.06
CA GLU A 118 19.82 -18.09 0.90
C GLU A 118 19.78 -17.21 2.15
N MET A 119 19.69 -15.89 1.99
CA MET A 119 19.61 -14.94 3.11
C MET A 119 18.38 -15.15 4.00
N ILE A 120 17.21 -15.48 3.41
CA ILE A 120 16.01 -15.81 4.19
C ILE A 120 16.20 -17.13 4.95
N GLY A 121 16.89 -18.10 4.36
CA GLY A 121 17.29 -19.34 5.05
C GLY A 121 18.12 -19.06 6.30
N ASP A 122 19.17 -18.24 6.16
CA ASP A 122 20.02 -17.82 7.28
C ASP A 122 19.22 -17.08 8.37
N LEU A 123 18.30 -16.21 7.97
CA LEU A 123 17.43 -15.48 8.89
C LEU A 123 16.50 -16.41 9.68
N LEU A 124 15.90 -17.41 9.01
CA LEU A 124 15.02 -18.37 9.67
C LEU A 124 15.78 -19.27 10.64
N GLU A 125 17.02 -19.66 10.31
CA GLU A 125 17.86 -20.42 11.23
C GLU A 125 18.26 -19.58 12.44
N ALA A 126 18.66 -18.32 12.24
CA ALA A 126 18.95 -17.41 13.34
C ALA A 126 17.73 -17.19 14.25
N PHE A 127 16.54 -17.03 13.66
CA PHE A 127 15.28 -16.92 14.41
C PHE A 127 15.01 -18.19 15.23
N ARG A 128 15.21 -19.37 14.63
CA ARG A 128 15.06 -20.66 15.33
C ARG A 128 16.00 -20.76 16.53
N GLN A 129 17.27 -20.37 16.39
CA GLN A 129 18.22 -20.36 17.51
C GLN A 129 17.76 -19.40 18.61
N MET A 130 17.33 -18.18 18.25
CA MET A 130 16.78 -17.21 19.20
C MET A 130 15.54 -17.74 19.95
N VAL A 131 14.67 -18.50 19.27
CA VAL A 131 13.50 -19.14 19.89
C VAL A 131 13.90 -20.23 20.89
N LEU A 132 14.96 -20.99 20.59
CA LEU A 132 15.46 -22.03 21.49
C LEU A 132 16.13 -21.46 22.74
N THR A 133 16.91 -20.38 22.60
CA THR A 133 17.75 -19.83 23.67
C THR A 133 17.06 -18.84 24.60
N ASN A 134 15.89 -18.30 24.27
CA ASN A 134 15.22 -17.35 25.17
C ASN A 134 14.66 -18.01 26.43
N ASP A 135 14.56 -17.25 27.52
CA ASP A 135 14.14 -17.78 28.83
C ASP A 135 12.67 -17.48 29.18
N TRP A 136 11.99 -16.68 28.36
CA TRP A 136 10.63 -16.21 28.66
C TRP A 136 9.52 -17.12 28.10
N MET A 137 9.83 -18.00 27.13
CA MET A 137 8.87 -18.99 26.60
C MET A 137 9.05 -20.37 27.24
N ASP A 138 7.95 -21.01 27.59
CA ASP A 138 7.94 -22.42 27.98
C ASP A 138 8.19 -23.36 26.76
N ALA A 139 8.51 -24.62 27.04
CA ALA A 139 8.85 -25.61 26.02
C ALA A 139 7.72 -25.88 25.00
N LYS A 140 6.45 -25.85 25.43
CA LYS A 140 5.31 -26.06 24.55
C LYS A 140 5.13 -24.88 23.60
N THR A 141 5.27 -23.65 24.11
CA THR A 141 5.20 -22.42 23.33
C THR A 141 6.35 -22.34 22.32
N LYS A 142 7.58 -22.71 22.72
CA LYS A 142 8.72 -22.81 21.80
C LYS A 142 8.47 -23.80 20.67
N ALA A 143 7.95 -24.99 20.97
CA ALA A 143 7.65 -26.01 19.96
C ALA A 143 6.64 -25.48 18.92
N SER A 144 5.56 -24.83 19.36
CA SER A 144 4.57 -24.23 18.46
C SER A 144 5.15 -23.09 17.60
N ALA A 145 6.02 -22.26 18.17
CA ALA A 145 6.68 -21.18 17.45
C ALA A 145 7.62 -21.72 16.36
N LEU A 146 8.37 -22.77 16.66
CA LEU A 146 9.26 -23.44 15.71
C LEU A 146 8.49 -24.14 14.60
N ASP A 147 7.38 -24.82 14.93
CA ASP A 147 6.50 -25.44 13.93
C ASP A 147 5.94 -24.39 12.96
N LYS A 148 5.45 -23.26 13.50
CA LYS A 148 4.98 -22.14 12.67
C LYS A 148 6.09 -21.57 11.77
N ALA A 149 7.30 -21.40 12.29
CA ALA A 149 8.44 -20.92 11.50
C ALA A 149 8.83 -21.92 10.40
N GLY A 150 8.81 -23.22 10.70
CA GLY A 150 9.12 -24.28 9.74
C GLY A 150 8.08 -24.42 8.62
N GLN A 151 6.83 -24.07 8.89
CA GLN A 151 5.73 -24.07 7.89
C GLN A 151 5.55 -22.73 7.18
N MET A 152 6.49 -21.80 7.32
CA MET A 152 6.38 -20.47 6.72
C MET A 152 6.69 -20.51 5.22
N LEU A 153 5.75 -20.05 4.41
CA LEU A 153 5.93 -19.96 2.95
C LEU A 153 6.75 -18.72 2.58
N GLN A 154 7.62 -18.87 1.58
CA GLN A 154 8.52 -17.82 1.12
C GLN A 154 8.14 -17.42 -0.31
N HIS A 155 7.52 -16.26 -0.48
CA HIS A 155 7.16 -15.72 -1.80
C HIS A 155 8.17 -14.64 -2.18
N ILE A 156 9.14 -15.01 -3.01
CA ILE A 156 10.31 -14.17 -3.30
C ILE A 156 10.27 -13.70 -4.75
N ALA A 157 10.50 -12.41 -4.91
CA ALA A 157 10.51 -11.63 -6.14
C ALA A 157 9.18 -11.60 -6.89
N TYR A 158 8.80 -12.74 -7.49
CA TYR A 158 7.65 -12.87 -8.38
C TYR A 158 7.28 -14.35 -8.59
N PRO A 159 6.01 -14.66 -8.94
CA PRO A 159 5.59 -16.03 -9.27
C PRO A 159 6.04 -16.40 -10.68
N ASP A 160 6.56 -17.62 -10.88
CA ASP A 160 7.23 -17.99 -12.13
C ASP A 160 6.33 -17.94 -13.38
N PHE A 161 5.00 -18.11 -13.22
CA PHE A 161 4.06 -18.11 -14.33
C PHE A 161 3.96 -16.77 -15.08
N ILE A 162 4.37 -15.65 -14.47
CA ILE A 162 4.23 -14.33 -15.12
C ILE A 162 5.27 -14.09 -16.22
N LEU A 163 6.30 -14.94 -16.29
CA LEU A 163 7.30 -14.92 -17.36
C LEU A 163 6.94 -15.86 -18.52
N ASP A 164 5.84 -16.60 -18.38
CA ASP A 164 5.28 -17.49 -19.39
C ASP A 164 4.07 -16.79 -20.02
N ASP A 165 4.25 -16.27 -21.23
CA ASP A 165 3.24 -15.47 -21.93
C ASP A 165 1.89 -16.20 -22.02
N GLN A 166 1.92 -17.52 -22.27
CA GLN A 166 0.69 -18.31 -22.36
C GLN A 166 -0.04 -18.38 -21.02
N LYS A 167 0.68 -18.65 -19.92
CA LYS A 167 0.06 -18.72 -18.59
C LYS A 167 -0.45 -17.36 -18.13
N LEU A 168 0.26 -16.28 -18.48
CA LEU A 168 -0.17 -14.93 -18.16
C LEU A 168 -1.43 -14.54 -18.94
N ASP A 169 -1.51 -14.90 -20.23
CA ASP A 169 -2.71 -14.70 -21.05
C ASP A 169 -3.89 -15.55 -20.56
N ASP A 170 -3.63 -16.80 -20.18
CA ASP A 170 -4.64 -17.70 -19.59
C ASP A 170 -5.18 -17.12 -18.27
N TYR A 171 -4.30 -16.55 -17.43
CA TYR A 171 -4.71 -15.86 -16.20
C TYR A 171 -5.68 -14.72 -16.50
N TYR A 172 -5.39 -13.89 -17.53
CA TYR A 172 -6.26 -12.79 -17.96
C TYR A 172 -7.35 -13.20 -18.98
N SER A 173 -7.63 -14.49 -19.11
CA SER A 173 -8.63 -14.98 -20.06
C SER A 173 -10.01 -14.34 -19.85
N GLY A 174 -10.65 -13.99 -20.97
CA GLY A 174 -11.94 -13.29 -20.98
C GLY A 174 -11.86 -11.79 -20.68
N PHE A 175 -10.68 -11.23 -20.40
CA PHE A 175 -10.45 -9.78 -20.41
C PHE A 175 -10.04 -9.33 -21.82
N ASN A 176 -10.84 -8.47 -22.44
CA ASN A 176 -10.54 -7.92 -23.77
C ASN A 176 -10.70 -6.40 -23.77
N VAL A 177 -9.69 -5.72 -24.28
CA VAL A 177 -9.65 -4.26 -24.46
C VAL A 177 -9.39 -3.97 -25.92
N LEU A 178 -10.20 -3.09 -26.51
CA LEU A 178 -10.08 -2.67 -27.89
C LEU A 178 -9.40 -1.30 -27.94
N ASP A 179 -8.63 -1.03 -29.01
CA ASP A 179 -8.00 0.28 -29.22
C ASP A 179 -9.01 1.42 -29.31
N SER A 180 -10.25 1.13 -29.68
CA SER A 180 -11.36 2.08 -29.71
C SER A 180 -11.99 2.36 -28.34
N ASP A 181 -11.63 1.61 -27.29
CA ASP A 181 -12.18 1.82 -25.96
C ASP A 181 -11.65 3.13 -25.35
N SER A 182 -12.56 3.94 -24.83
CA SER A 182 -12.20 5.04 -23.95
C SER A 182 -11.63 4.52 -22.61
N TYR A 183 -10.82 5.35 -21.94
CA TYR A 183 -10.24 4.98 -20.64
C TYR A 183 -11.30 4.54 -19.61
N SER A 184 -12.46 5.19 -19.56
CA SER A 184 -13.55 4.79 -18.65
C SER A 184 -14.11 3.41 -18.98
N GLN A 185 -14.22 3.06 -20.27
CA GLN A 185 -14.62 1.73 -20.71
C GLN A 185 -13.58 0.68 -20.35
N MET A 186 -12.29 0.95 -20.57
CA MET A 186 -11.20 0.05 -20.16
C MET A 186 -11.25 -0.23 -18.65
N VAL A 187 -11.41 0.84 -17.84
CA VAL A 187 -11.55 0.74 -16.39
C VAL A 187 -12.77 -0.11 -16.01
N GLY A 188 -13.92 0.13 -16.64
CA GLY A 188 -15.15 -0.63 -16.37
C GLY A 188 -15.02 -2.12 -16.71
N LYS A 189 -14.42 -2.44 -17.87
CA LYS A 189 -14.15 -3.81 -18.30
C LYS A 189 -13.23 -4.54 -17.31
N LEU A 190 -12.14 -3.89 -16.90
CA LEU A 190 -11.18 -4.47 -15.94
C LEU A 190 -11.81 -4.67 -14.56
N SER A 191 -12.60 -3.69 -14.08
CA SER A 191 -13.34 -3.83 -12.83
C SER A 191 -14.34 -4.97 -12.85
N ARG A 192 -15.06 -5.17 -13.98
CA ARG A 192 -15.97 -6.30 -14.15
C ARG A 192 -15.23 -7.62 -14.16
N TRP A 193 -14.11 -7.70 -14.88
CA TRP A 193 -13.28 -8.91 -14.93
C TRP A 193 -12.77 -9.30 -13.55
N ASN A 194 -12.17 -8.35 -12.81
CA ASN A 194 -11.72 -8.57 -11.43
C ASN A 194 -12.86 -9.05 -10.52
N LEU A 195 -14.04 -8.43 -10.62
CA LEU A 195 -15.19 -8.84 -9.81
C LEU A 195 -15.58 -10.31 -10.08
N VAL A 196 -15.67 -10.70 -11.35
CA VAL A 196 -15.99 -12.08 -11.75
C VAL A 196 -14.90 -13.05 -11.27
N HIS A 197 -13.63 -12.66 -11.40
CA HIS A 197 -12.50 -13.47 -10.94
C HIS A 197 -12.58 -13.72 -9.42
N GLU A 198 -12.77 -12.68 -8.60
CA GLU A 198 -12.90 -12.82 -7.15
C GLU A 198 -14.14 -13.64 -6.74
N PHE A 199 -15.28 -13.48 -7.42
CA PHE A 199 -16.46 -14.30 -7.13
C PHE A 199 -16.25 -15.79 -7.42
N LYS A 200 -15.47 -16.15 -8.45
CA LYS A 200 -15.11 -17.55 -8.71
C LYS A 200 -14.23 -18.12 -7.59
N ARG A 201 -13.32 -17.32 -7.04
CA ARG A 201 -12.45 -17.75 -5.94
C ARG A 201 -13.22 -18.07 -4.65
N LEU A 202 -14.44 -17.54 -4.46
CA LEU A 202 -15.24 -17.84 -3.27
C LEU A 202 -15.70 -19.31 -3.18
N ILE A 203 -15.77 -20.02 -4.29
CA ILE A 203 -16.19 -21.43 -4.34
C ILE A 203 -15.01 -22.40 -4.47
N GLU A 204 -13.79 -21.88 -4.58
CA GLU A 204 -12.55 -22.65 -4.72
C GLU A 204 -11.82 -22.74 -3.38
N PRO A 205 -11.02 -23.80 -3.15
CA PRO A 205 -10.16 -23.86 -1.97
C PRO A 205 -9.11 -22.75 -2.02
N VAL A 206 -8.73 -22.23 -0.84
CA VAL A 206 -7.71 -21.19 -0.74
C VAL A 206 -6.35 -21.74 -1.17
N ASP A 207 -5.78 -21.17 -2.23
CA ASP A 207 -4.39 -21.43 -2.61
C ASP A 207 -3.45 -20.61 -1.71
N ARG A 208 -2.64 -21.30 -0.91
CA ARG A 208 -1.66 -20.67 -0.02
C ARG A 208 -0.40 -20.19 -0.76
N ASN A 209 -0.14 -20.73 -1.95
CA ASN A 209 1.05 -20.41 -2.76
C ASN A 209 0.82 -19.23 -3.72
N GLU A 210 -0.37 -18.63 -3.69
CA GLU A 210 -0.70 -17.50 -4.55
C GLU A 210 0.08 -16.23 -4.15
N PHE A 211 0.57 -15.51 -5.15
CA PHE A 211 1.28 -14.24 -4.99
C PHE A 211 0.28 -13.07 -5.08
N ASP A 212 -0.32 -12.70 -3.96
CA ASP A 212 -1.25 -11.58 -3.84
C ASP A 212 -0.59 -10.17 -3.81
N PHE A 213 0.59 -10.03 -4.45
CA PHE A 213 1.31 -8.76 -4.51
C PHE A 213 1.87 -8.51 -5.92
N ASN A 214 2.07 -7.23 -6.24
CA ASN A 214 2.74 -6.83 -7.47
C ASN A 214 4.27 -6.86 -7.27
N ALA A 215 4.99 -7.58 -8.12
CA ALA A 215 6.46 -7.66 -8.10
C ALA A 215 7.17 -6.30 -8.21
N ALA A 216 6.53 -5.31 -8.84
CA ALA A 216 7.05 -3.96 -9.05
C ALA A 216 6.81 -3.00 -7.86
N VAL A 217 6.37 -3.50 -6.70
CA VAL A 217 6.17 -2.69 -5.48
C VAL A 217 7.39 -2.74 -4.57
N VAL A 218 7.85 -1.56 -4.13
CA VAL A 218 8.96 -1.45 -3.17
C VAL A 218 8.40 -1.57 -1.75
N ASN A 219 8.28 -2.81 -1.25
CA ASN A 219 7.83 -3.11 0.12
C ASN A 219 8.18 -4.55 0.51
N ALA A 220 7.83 -4.99 1.71
CA ALA A 220 7.80 -6.38 2.14
C ALA A 220 6.59 -6.64 3.05
N TYR A 221 6.06 -7.86 3.03
CA TYR A 221 4.82 -8.18 3.75
C TYR A 221 4.91 -9.52 4.49
N TYR A 222 4.18 -9.64 5.59
CA TYR A 222 3.83 -10.92 6.21
C TYR A 222 2.32 -11.09 6.20
N GLN A 223 1.85 -12.25 5.74
CA GLN A 223 0.43 -12.59 5.71
C GLN A 223 0.13 -13.68 6.75
N PRO A 224 -0.62 -13.34 7.82
CA PRO A 224 -0.91 -14.31 8.89
C PRO A 224 -1.76 -15.49 8.44
N THR A 225 -2.71 -15.28 7.52
CA THR A 225 -3.67 -16.31 7.10
C THR A 225 -3.02 -17.44 6.31
N SER A 226 -2.03 -17.15 5.47
CA SER A 226 -1.27 -18.15 4.73
C SER A 226 0.05 -18.53 5.39
N ASN A 227 0.43 -17.85 6.47
CA ASN A 227 1.75 -17.93 7.12
C ASN A 227 2.87 -17.74 6.08
N SER A 228 2.85 -16.62 5.35
CA SER A 228 3.81 -16.35 4.27
C SER A 228 4.53 -15.02 4.46
N ILE A 229 5.82 -15.01 4.13
CA ILE A 229 6.64 -13.81 3.97
C ILE A 229 6.81 -13.51 2.48
N LYS A 230 6.69 -12.23 2.13
CA LYS A 230 6.57 -11.77 0.74
C LYS A 230 7.57 -10.65 0.49
N PHE A 231 8.48 -10.88 -0.46
CA PHE A 231 9.51 -9.93 -0.89
C PHE A 231 9.38 -9.67 -2.39
N PRO A 232 8.58 -8.68 -2.84
CA PRO A 232 8.49 -8.28 -4.24
C PRO A 232 9.85 -7.98 -4.89
N ALA A 233 9.97 -8.21 -6.19
CA ALA A 233 11.21 -7.99 -6.94
C ALA A 233 11.78 -6.57 -6.76
N ALA A 234 10.91 -5.56 -6.68
CA ALA A 234 11.32 -4.17 -6.58
C ALA A 234 11.88 -3.75 -5.20
N ILE A 235 11.78 -4.54 -4.13
CA ILE A 235 12.54 -4.25 -2.89
C ILE A 235 13.97 -4.80 -2.97
N LEU A 236 14.21 -5.77 -3.85
CA LEU A 236 15.50 -6.44 -4.03
C LEU A 236 16.43 -5.65 -4.96
N GLN A 237 16.57 -4.36 -4.68
CA GLN A 237 17.44 -3.43 -5.40
C GLN A 237 18.08 -2.43 -4.43
N SER A 238 19.11 -1.72 -4.90
CA SER A 238 19.78 -0.66 -4.14
C SER A 238 18.76 0.41 -3.67
N PRO A 239 18.89 0.94 -2.44
CA PRO A 239 19.98 0.73 -1.48
C PRO A 239 19.80 -0.50 -0.57
N PHE A 240 18.66 -1.18 -0.63
CA PHE A 240 18.34 -2.27 0.30
C PHE A 240 19.10 -3.56 0.00
N PHE A 241 19.31 -3.85 -1.28
CA PHE A 241 19.91 -5.12 -1.69
C PHE A 241 20.64 -4.97 -3.02
N HIS A 242 21.81 -5.61 -3.12
CA HIS A 242 22.43 -5.93 -4.39
C HIS A 242 23.22 -7.22 -4.18
N HIS A 243 23.15 -8.16 -5.13
CA HIS A 243 23.82 -9.45 -4.98
C HIS A 243 25.36 -9.35 -4.88
N THR A 244 25.94 -8.19 -5.24
CA THR A 244 27.38 -7.90 -5.11
C THR A 244 27.73 -7.10 -3.85
N PHE A 245 26.77 -6.66 -3.06
CA PHE A 245 27.07 -5.91 -1.84
C PHE A 245 27.73 -6.82 -0.80
N PRO A 246 28.61 -6.26 0.07
CA PRO A 246 29.08 -6.99 1.24
C PRO A 246 27.89 -7.39 2.12
N ARG A 247 28.02 -8.51 2.85
CA ARG A 247 26.95 -9.03 3.73
C ARG A 247 26.51 -8.02 4.80
N CYS A 248 27.38 -7.09 5.17
CA CYS A 248 27.06 -5.94 6.00
C CYS A 248 27.22 -4.68 5.14
N VAL A 249 26.15 -3.89 5.04
CA VAL A 249 26.16 -2.58 4.39
C VAL A 249 25.87 -1.56 5.48
N GLU A 250 26.79 -0.64 5.73
CA GLU A 250 26.50 0.52 6.59
C GLU A 250 25.58 1.47 5.83
N SER A 251 24.38 1.71 6.38
CA SER A 251 23.34 2.57 5.82
C SER A 251 23.50 4.02 6.24
#